data_AF-A0A9E6BM84-F1
#
_entry.id   AF-A0A9E6BM84-F1
#
_cell.length_a   1.000
_cell.length_b   1.000
_cell.length_c   1.000
_cell.angle_alpha   90.00
_cell.angle_beta   90.00
_cell.angle_gamma   90.00
#
_symmetry.space_group_name_H-M   'P 1'
#
loop_
_entity.id
_entity.type
_entity.pdbx_description
1 polymer ?
#
loop_
_entity_poly.entity_id
_entity_poly.type
_entity_poly.pdbx_seq_one_letter_code
_entity_poly.pdbx_strand_id
1 'polypeptide(L)'
;MVRDTVMMIAALLAAVPPLAAAGGGKLEELPEGETGIAAKYPDDKGIERDPAVLFAEDFENCSSPADLRAKWDVLIHQRNMSIADEDAGTSGGRRSLLVTVPKRTSPLATSVAKRLKNTQDVLFLRWYMKFDRGWFVPGGSVHNGASISARYYHHGRATPGARAGGSDKFLVNFECENSIGQTPGYLNVYVYWPEQGDRWGDHFFPSGKVLPFSRVRSGAATFGKHFVPRRDFSPTLGRWHCYEYMVRANTPGIRDGRIAMWLDGKLIGDFPNLRLRDVNSLKIDRFGIGLYIAKNTEHTNRKWHDNVVAATSYIGPMSTAK
;
A
#
# COMPACT_ATOMS: atom_id res chain seq x y z
N MET A 1 63.93 18.90 -10.87
CA MET A 1 63.34 18.04 -9.84
C MET A 1 61.96 18.59 -9.53
N VAL A 2 60.97 18.21 -10.33
CA VAL A 2 59.54 18.53 -10.12
C VAL A 2 58.84 17.20 -10.39
N ARG A 3 58.16 16.65 -9.38
CA ARG A 3 57.44 15.38 -9.51
C ARG A 3 55.97 15.68 -9.25
N ASP A 4 55.22 15.70 -10.33
CA ASP A 4 53.76 15.78 -10.35
C ASP A 4 53.17 14.58 -9.62
N THR A 5 52.27 14.85 -8.68
CA THR A 5 51.50 13.81 -7.98
C THR A 5 50.11 13.77 -8.60
N VAL A 6 49.88 12.77 -9.46
CA VAL A 6 48.55 12.45 -10.00
C VAL A 6 47.80 11.63 -8.95
N MET A 7 46.71 12.19 -8.39
CA MET A 7 45.76 11.42 -7.59
C MET A 7 44.93 10.52 -8.51
N MET A 8 45.08 9.21 -8.34
CA MET A 8 44.28 8.19 -9.01
C MET A 8 43.01 7.95 -8.18
N ILE A 9 41.86 8.46 -8.64
CA ILE A 9 40.55 8.14 -8.07
C ILE A 9 40.12 6.77 -8.61
N ALA A 10 40.20 5.74 -7.77
CA ALA A 10 39.66 4.43 -8.08
C ALA A 10 38.13 4.45 -7.92
N ALA A 11 37.39 4.49 -9.03
CA ALA A 11 35.95 4.25 -9.04
C ALA A 11 35.69 2.77 -8.80
N LEU A 12 35.19 2.42 -7.60
CA LEU A 12 34.59 1.10 -7.35
C LEU A 12 33.29 0.99 -8.15
N LEU A 13 33.35 0.41 -9.35
CA LEU A 13 32.16 -0.13 -10.00
C LEU A 13 31.70 -1.35 -9.18
N ALA A 14 30.64 -1.16 -8.39
CA ALA A 14 29.89 -2.28 -7.84
C ALA A 14 29.28 -3.05 -9.03
N ALA A 15 29.83 -4.23 -9.32
CA ALA A 15 29.29 -5.12 -10.33
C ALA A 15 27.88 -5.56 -9.90
N VAL A 16 26.86 -5.08 -10.61
CA VAL A 16 25.51 -5.62 -10.50
C VAL A 16 25.54 -7.02 -11.09
N PRO A 17 25.22 -8.09 -10.33
CA PRO A 17 25.20 -9.43 -10.89
C PRO A 17 24.11 -9.52 -11.97
N PRO A 18 24.36 -10.24 -13.08
CA PRO A 18 23.37 -10.40 -14.13
C PRO A 18 22.13 -11.10 -13.58
N LEU A 19 20.97 -10.51 -13.81
CA LEU A 19 19.67 -11.07 -13.44
C LEU A 19 19.45 -12.33 -14.29
N ALA A 20 19.59 -13.51 -13.66
CA ALA A 20 19.34 -14.77 -14.32
C ALA A 20 17.85 -14.86 -14.72
N ALA A 21 17.60 -15.11 -15.99
CA ALA A 21 16.27 -15.40 -16.51
C ALA A 21 15.72 -16.70 -15.88
N ALA A 22 14.44 -16.64 -15.51
CA ALA A 22 13.50 -17.70 -15.15
C ALA A 22 14.04 -19.15 -15.05
N GLY A 23 14.17 -19.65 -13.82
CA GLY A 23 14.28 -21.08 -13.51
C GLY A 23 13.30 -21.43 -12.38
N GLY A 24 12.68 -22.61 -12.44
CA GLY A 24 11.57 -23.05 -11.58
C GLY A 24 11.92 -23.32 -10.11
N GLY A 25 12.58 -22.36 -9.45
CA GLY A 25 12.88 -22.38 -8.02
C GLY A 25 11.65 -22.05 -7.15
N LYS A 26 11.70 -22.48 -5.89
CA LYS A 26 10.73 -22.12 -4.85
C LYS A 26 10.70 -20.59 -4.70
N LEU A 27 9.51 -20.00 -4.51
CA LEU A 27 9.38 -18.56 -4.22
C LEU A 27 10.15 -18.21 -2.94
N GLU A 28 10.76 -17.02 -2.94
CA GLU A 28 11.32 -16.40 -1.73
C GLU A 28 10.27 -16.39 -0.61
N GLU A 29 10.64 -16.90 0.56
CA GLU A 29 9.77 -16.83 1.75
C GLU A 29 9.67 -15.39 2.24
N LEU A 30 8.45 -15.00 2.59
CA LEU A 30 8.16 -13.65 3.07
C LEU A 30 8.20 -13.63 4.59
N PRO A 31 8.79 -12.59 5.21
CA PRO A 31 8.84 -12.45 6.67
C PRO A 31 7.44 -12.24 7.25
N GLU A 32 7.28 -12.54 8.54
CA GLU A 32 6.05 -12.34 9.31
C GLU A 32 6.39 -11.92 10.75
N GLY A 33 5.44 -11.28 11.41
CA GLY A 33 5.55 -10.85 12.80
C GLY A 33 6.59 -9.74 12.99
N GLU A 34 7.12 -9.65 14.21
CA GLU A 34 8.10 -8.64 14.62
C GLU A 34 9.52 -9.00 14.15
N THR A 35 9.70 -9.31 12.87
CA THR A 35 11.00 -9.63 12.27
C THR A 35 11.47 -8.57 11.25
N GLY A 36 10.69 -7.51 11.06
CA GLY A 36 10.97 -6.43 10.12
C GLY A 36 11.77 -5.28 10.74
N ILE A 37 11.80 -4.14 10.02
CA ILE A 37 12.47 -2.91 10.45
C ILE A 37 12.03 -2.47 11.86
N ALA A 38 10.72 -2.52 12.15
CA ALA A 38 10.13 -2.04 13.40
C ALA A 38 10.64 -2.77 14.65
N ALA A 39 11.17 -3.99 14.51
CA ALA A 39 11.78 -4.73 15.63
C ALA A 39 13.05 -4.05 16.18
N LYS A 40 13.70 -3.18 15.39
CA LYS A 40 14.89 -2.41 15.80
C LYS A 40 14.54 -1.07 16.46
N TYR A 41 13.28 -0.64 16.35
CA TYR A 41 12.80 0.67 16.78
C TYR A 41 11.55 0.49 17.65
N PRO A 42 11.71 0.21 18.95
CA PRO A 42 10.57 0.11 19.86
C PRO A 42 9.70 1.37 19.82
N ASP A 43 8.39 1.17 19.78
CA ASP A 43 7.37 2.20 19.56
C ASP A 43 7.59 3.03 18.27
N ASP A 44 8.29 2.45 17.27
CA ASP A 44 8.77 3.12 16.06
C ASP A 44 9.63 4.38 16.29
N LYS A 45 10.14 4.59 17.50
CA LYS A 45 10.94 5.79 17.81
C LYS A 45 12.22 5.79 17.01
N GLY A 46 12.38 6.79 16.14
CA GLY A 46 13.55 6.93 15.28
C GLY A 46 13.55 6.02 14.05
N ILE A 47 12.43 5.35 13.73
CA ILE A 47 12.32 4.45 12.57
C ILE A 47 12.64 5.16 11.25
N GLU A 48 12.42 6.47 11.17
CA GLU A 48 12.75 7.31 10.01
C GLU A 48 14.25 7.35 9.69
N ARG A 49 15.10 6.87 10.60
CA ARG A 49 16.56 6.80 10.46
C ARG A 49 17.04 5.48 9.88
N ASP A 50 16.20 4.45 9.75
CA ASP A 50 16.60 3.20 9.08
C ASP A 50 16.85 3.49 7.59
N PRO A 51 17.98 3.02 7.02
CA PRO A 51 18.32 3.30 5.62
C PRO A 51 17.31 2.75 4.60
N ALA A 52 16.47 1.78 4.99
CA ALA A 52 15.41 1.26 4.13
C ALA A 52 14.12 2.11 4.18
N VAL A 53 13.96 2.99 5.19
CA VAL A 53 12.75 3.81 5.38
C VAL A 53 12.81 5.07 4.52
N LEU A 54 11.77 5.28 3.72
CA LEU A 54 11.61 6.40 2.81
C LEU A 54 10.69 7.49 3.38
N PHE A 55 9.84 7.12 4.33
CA PHE A 55 8.84 8.00 4.95
C PHE A 55 8.34 7.41 6.26
N ALA A 56 8.13 8.26 7.27
CA ALA A 56 7.46 7.91 8.52
C ALA A 56 6.57 9.07 9.03
N GLU A 57 5.35 8.75 9.45
CA GLU A 57 4.38 9.67 10.05
C GLU A 57 3.58 9.00 11.17
N ASP A 58 3.70 9.55 12.37
CA ASP A 58 2.99 9.18 13.60
C ASP A 58 1.90 10.21 13.97
N PHE A 59 1.81 11.32 13.24
CA PHE A 59 0.87 12.43 13.47
C PHE A 59 1.00 13.15 14.83
N GLU A 60 1.95 12.78 15.69
CA GLU A 60 2.14 13.36 17.02
C GLU A 60 2.50 14.85 16.96
N ASN A 61 3.17 15.27 15.89
CA ASN A 61 3.51 16.67 15.63
C ASN A 61 2.41 17.46 14.88
N CYS A 62 1.22 16.88 14.70
CA CYS A 62 0.09 17.54 14.06
C CYS A 62 -0.92 18.06 15.09
N SER A 63 -1.12 19.38 15.11
CA SER A 63 -2.19 20.04 15.86
C SER A 63 -3.47 20.15 15.03
N SER A 64 -3.32 20.25 13.70
CA SER A 64 -4.42 20.40 12.75
C SER A 64 -4.08 19.71 11.40
N PRO A 65 -5.08 19.50 10.52
CA PRO A 65 -4.82 18.97 9.18
C PRO A 65 -3.88 19.83 8.32
N ALA A 66 -3.63 21.10 8.67
CA ALA A 66 -2.69 21.95 7.93
C ALA A 66 -1.24 21.49 8.10
N ASP A 67 -0.92 20.93 9.27
CA ASP A 67 0.44 20.48 9.62
C ASP A 67 0.88 19.27 8.78
N LEU A 68 -0.07 18.52 8.23
CA LEU A 68 0.18 17.40 7.31
C LEU A 68 1.05 17.80 6.11
N ARG A 69 1.00 19.07 5.67
CA ARG A 69 1.82 19.56 4.55
C ARG A 69 3.33 19.55 4.84
N ALA A 70 3.74 19.43 6.10
CA ALA A 70 5.15 19.28 6.45
C ALA A 70 5.76 18.00 5.83
N LYS A 71 4.97 16.92 5.77
CA LYS A 71 5.42 15.62 5.28
C LYS A 71 4.70 15.15 4.01
N TRP A 72 3.41 15.49 3.83
CA TRP A 72 2.58 15.04 2.72
C TRP A 72 2.52 16.05 1.57
N ASP A 73 2.70 15.57 0.34
CA ASP A 73 2.76 16.45 -0.85
C ASP A 73 1.37 16.72 -1.46
N VAL A 74 0.39 15.86 -1.17
CA VAL A 74 -0.97 15.95 -1.72
C VAL A 74 -1.98 15.76 -0.59
N LEU A 75 -2.89 16.73 -0.43
CA LEU A 75 -4.03 16.66 0.47
C LEU A 75 -5.31 16.85 -0.35
N ILE A 76 -6.22 15.88 -0.30
CA ILE A 76 -7.50 15.92 -1.02
C ILE A 76 -8.64 16.14 -0.02
N HIS A 77 -9.44 17.18 -0.24
CA HIS A 77 -10.57 17.57 0.62
C HIS A 77 -10.20 17.65 2.11
N GLN A 78 -9.17 18.44 2.44
CA GLN A 78 -8.65 18.62 3.80
C GLN A 78 -9.72 18.98 4.85
N ARG A 79 -10.81 19.66 4.46
CA ARG A 79 -11.96 19.96 5.34
C ARG A 79 -12.66 18.72 5.92
N ASN A 80 -12.41 17.55 5.34
CA ASN A 80 -12.95 16.25 5.74
C ASN A 80 -11.93 15.46 6.60
N MET A 81 -10.86 16.10 7.04
CA MET A 81 -9.84 15.55 7.93
C MET A 81 -9.86 16.28 9.28
N SER A 82 -9.49 15.58 10.34
CA SER A 82 -9.13 16.16 11.64
C SER A 82 -7.97 15.36 12.25
N ILE A 83 -7.26 15.96 13.20
CA ILE A 83 -6.35 15.21 14.07
C ILE A 83 -7.15 14.81 15.30
N ALA A 84 -7.28 13.52 15.55
CA ALA A 84 -8.00 12.97 16.69
C ALA A 84 -7.05 12.69 17.85
N ASP A 85 -7.54 12.87 19.08
CA ASP A 85 -6.88 12.35 20.26
C ASP A 85 -7.25 10.87 20.45
N GLU A 86 -6.25 10.05 20.74
CA GLU A 86 -6.37 8.62 21.02
C GLU A 86 -5.96 8.32 22.46
N ASP A 87 -6.52 7.24 23.01
CA ASP A 87 -6.06 6.69 24.27
C ASP A 87 -4.61 6.20 24.11
N ALA A 88 -3.79 6.40 25.13
CA ALA A 88 -2.38 6.03 25.06
C ALA A 88 -2.20 4.54 24.71
N GLY A 89 -1.37 4.25 23.71
CA GLY A 89 -0.95 2.88 23.37
C GLY A 89 -1.86 2.11 22.41
N THR A 90 -2.91 2.71 21.84
CA THR A 90 -3.80 2.00 20.88
C THR A 90 -3.16 1.73 19.52
N SER A 91 -2.16 2.53 19.14
CA SER A 91 -1.43 2.42 17.87
C SER A 91 0.02 2.89 17.96
N GLY A 92 0.51 3.28 19.15
CA GLY A 92 1.88 3.78 19.39
C GLY A 92 1.97 5.25 19.84
N GLY A 93 0.87 6.00 19.75
CA GLY A 93 0.82 7.44 20.04
C GLY A 93 -0.48 7.88 20.73
N ARG A 94 -0.70 9.20 20.74
CA ARG A 94 -1.91 9.88 21.27
C ARG A 94 -2.65 10.66 20.18
N ARG A 95 -2.12 10.75 18.97
CA ARG A 95 -2.69 11.51 17.86
C ARG A 95 -2.85 10.60 16.66
N SER A 96 -3.91 10.81 15.89
CA SER A 96 -4.10 10.08 14.64
C SER A 96 -4.83 10.94 13.61
N LEU A 97 -4.69 10.58 12.33
CA LEU A 97 -5.44 11.21 11.27
C LEU A 97 -6.84 10.59 11.16
N LEU A 98 -7.87 11.36 11.46
CA LEU A 98 -9.27 11.01 11.22
C LEU A 98 -9.72 11.52 9.85
N VAL A 99 -10.26 10.62 9.03
CA VAL A 99 -10.93 10.93 7.77
C VAL A 99 -12.44 10.71 7.91
N THR A 100 -13.25 11.71 7.53
CA THR A 100 -14.71 11.68 7.63
C THR A 100 -15.38 11.92 6.28
N VAL A 101 -16.18 10.95 5.82
CA VAL A 101 -17.08 11.12 4.68
C VAL A 101 -18.53 11.21 5.18
N PRO A 102 -19.18 12.40 5.08
CA PRO A 102 -20.57 12.57 5.51
C PRO A 102 -21.54 11.84 4.58
N LYS A 103 -22.79 11.67 5.05
CA LYS A 103 -23.90 11.20 4.21
C LYS A 103 -24.00 12.06 2.95
N ARG A 104 -24.04 11.41 1.78
CA ARG A 104 -24.12 12.09 0.48
C ARG A 104 -24.46 11.15 -0.67
N THR A 105 -25.02 11.74 -1.72
CA THR A 105 -25.40 11.08 -2.97
C THR A 105 -24.33 11.13 -4.06
N SER A 106 -23.26 11.91 -3.87
CA SER A 106 -22.17 12.10 -4.83
C SER A 106 -20.83 11.54 -4.33
N PRO A 107 -19.85 11.29 -5.22
CA PRO A 107 -18.54 10.71 -4.85
C PRO A 107 -17.63 11.64 -4.05
N LEU A 108 -17.00 11.16 -2.96
CA LEU A 108 -16.00 11.92 -2.18
C LEU A 108 -14.73 11.12 -2.15
N ALA A 109 -13.59 11.79 -2.31
CA ALA A 109 -12.30 11.26 -1.88
C ALA A 109 -11.75 12.16 -0.76
N THR A 110 -11.11 11.61 0.24
CA THR A 110 -10.36 12.35 1.25
C THR A 110 -9.09 11.56 1.55
N SER A 111 -7.93 12.11 1.21
CA SER A 111 -6.69 11.35 1.24
C SER A 111 -5.46 12.25 1.40
N VAL A 112 -4.41 11.66 1.94
CA VAL A 112 -3.05 12.20 1.89
C VAL A 112 -2.18 11.29 1.04
N ALA A 113 -1.23 11.86 0.29
CA ALA A 113 -0.30 11.07 -0.51
C ALA A 113 1.08 11.73 -0.62
N LYS A 114 2.09 10.87 -0.73
CA LYS A 114 3.49 11.25 -0.91
C LYS A 114 3.92 10.92 -2.33
N ARG A 115 4.64 11.85 -2.96
CA ARG A 115 5.31 11.64 -4.25
C ARG A 115 6.76 11.29 -3.97
N LEU A 116 7.19 10.14 -4.47
CA LEU A 116 8.57 9.69 -4.31
C LEU A 116 9.45 10.42 -5.32
N LYS A 117 10.42 11.20 -4.83
CA LYS A 117 11.43 11.84 -5.70
C LYS A 117 12.31 10.79 -6.39
N ASN A 118 12.70 9.77 -5.62
CA ASN A 118 13.43 8.61 -6.10
C ASN A 118 12.43 7.46 -6.24
N THR A 119 12.07 7.14 -7.49
CA THR A 119 11.09 6.10 -7.77
C THR A 119 11.63 4.71 -7.46
N GLN A 120 10.73 3.79 -7.08
CA GLN A 120 11.10 2.49 -6.52
C GLN A 120 10.62 1.34 -7.42
N ASP A 121 11.36 0.24 -7.41
CA ASP A 121 10.91 -1.04 -7.98
C ASP A 121 10.15 -1.88 -6.94
N VAL A 122 10.46 -1.70 -5.66
CA VAL A 122 9.80 -2.37 -4.52
C VAL A 122 9.44 -1.33 -3.48
N LEU A 123 8.20 -1.41 -2.97
CA LEU A 123 7.76 -0.60 -1.84
C LEU A 123 6.92 -1.43 -0.89
N PHE A 124 7.26 -1.38 0.39
CA PHE A 124 6.43 -1.79 1.51
C PHE A 124 5.76 -0.54 2.06
N LEU A 125 4.46 -0.63 2.34
CA LEU A 125 3.71 0.41 3.03
C LEU A 125 2.97 -0.22 4.20
N ARG A 126 3.32 0.22 5.41
CA ARG A 126 2.67 -0.15 6.66
C ARG A 126 1.92 1.04 7.24
N TRP A 127 0.74 0.81 7.78
CA TRP A 127 -0.01 1.81 8.54
C TRP A 127 -0.97 1.12 9.51
N TYR A 128 -1.34 1.83 10.56
CA TYR A 128 -2.39 1.42 11.46
C TYR A 128 -3.70 2.04 11.02
N MET A 129 -4.78 1.26 11.02
CA MET A 129 -6.11 1.75 10.68
C MET A 129 -7.19 1.15 11.57
N LYS A 130 -8.18 1.98 11.89
CA LYS A 130 -9.38 1.62 12.64
C LYS A 130 -10.60 2.13 11.88
N PHE A 131 -11.54 1.25 11.61
CA PHE A 131 -12.86 1.66 11.12
C PHE A 131 -13.75 2.10 12.28
N ASP A 132 -14.65 3.05 12.02
CA ASP A 132 -15.73 3.38 12.98
C ASP A 132 -16.61 2.16 13.27
N ARG A 133 -17.14 2.06 14.49
CA ARG A 133 -18.04 0.98 14.89
C ARG A 133 -19.32 0.95 14.06
N GLY A 134 -19.77 2.13 13.64
CA GLY A 134 -20.92 2.30 12.75
C GLY A 134 -20.59 2.27 11.26
N TRP A 135 -19.40 1.80 10.86
CA TRP A 135 -19.00 1.78 9.47
C TRP A 135 -19.98 0.99 8.61
N PHE A 136 -20.54 1.66 7.61
CA PHE A 136 -21.51 1.06 6.71
C PHE A 136 -21.48 1.68 5.33
N VAL A 137 -21.07 0.88 4.34
CA VAL A 137 -21.12 1.22 2.92
C VAL A 137 -21.74 0.02 2.20
N PRO A 138 -23.06 0.04 1.94
CA PRO A 138 -23.80 -1.14 1.47
C PRO A 138 -23.63 -1.42 -0.02
N GLY A 139 -23.08 -0.48 -0.79
CA GLY A 139 -22.90 -0.66 -2.22
C GLY A 139 -22.28 0.54 -2.91
N GLY A 140 -21.93 0.35 -4.18
CA GLY A 140 -21.15 1.30 -4.96
C GLY A 140 -19.64 1.17 -4.70
N SER A 141 -18.85 1.87 -5.52
CA SER A 141 -17.40 1.83 -5.41
C SER A 141 -16.92 2.50 -4.11
N VAL A 142 -16.04 1.79 -3.40
CA VAL A 142 -15.37 2.25 -2.20
C VAL A 142 -13.87 1.94 -2.34
N HIS A 143 -13.02 2.90 -1.97
CA HIS A 143 -11.59 2.63 -1.79
C HIS A 143 -11.19 3.12 -0.40
N ASN A 144 -10.98 2.20 0.52
CA ASN A 144 -10.99 2.48 1.96
C ASN A 144 -9.70 2.09 2.70
N GLY A 145 -8.59 1.91 1.99
CA GLY A 145 -7.29 1.64 2.61
C GLY A 145 -6.18 2.54 2.10
N ALA A 146 -5.12 1.93 1.56
CA ALA A 146 -3.92 2.61 1.07
C ALA A 146 -3.68 2.31 -0.42
N SER A 147 -2.90 3.16 -1.09
CA SER A 147 -2.51 2.99 -2.49
C SER A 147 -0.99 3.09 -2.69
N ILE A 148 -0.49 2.28 -3.61
CA ILE A 148 0.86 2.36 -4.20
C ILE A 148 0.68 2.39 -5.71
N SER A 149 1.34 3.30 -6.41
CA SER A 149 1.16 3.47 -7.85
C SER A 149 2.43 3.88 -8.58
N ALA A 150 2.42 3.65 -9.89
CA ALA A 150 3.31 4.28 -10.85
C ALA A 150 2.46 5.02 -11.89
N ARG A 151 2.69 6.33 -12.06
CA ARG A 151 2.08 7.16 -13.12
C ARG A 151 0.55 7.10 -13.22
N TYR A 152 -0.14 6.62 -12.19
CA TYR A 152 -1.59 6.53 -12.16
C TYR A 152 -2.28 7.90 -12.19
N TYR A 153 -1.56 8.94 -11.75
CA TYR A 153 -2.03 10.32 -11.72
C TYR A 153 -1.37 11.16 -12.80
N HIS A 154 -2.14 11.59 -13.80
CA HIS A 154 -1.71 12.48 -14.86
C HIS A 154 -2.11 13.92 -14.52
N HIS A 155 -1.14 14.83 -14.41
CA HIS A 155 -1.35 16.22 -13.94
C HIS A 155 -2.16 16.30 -12.63
N GLY A 156 -1.89 15.40 -11.69
CA GLY A 156 -2.56 15.33 -10.40
C GLY A 156 -3.96 14.69 -10.42
N ARG A 157 -4.48 14.31 -11.59
CA ARG A 157 -5.78 13.64 -11.74
C ARG A 157 -5.60 12.13 -11.85
N ALA A 158 -6.36 11.38 -11.07
CA ALA A 158 -6.43 9.93 -11.21
C ALA A 158 -6.97 9.56 -12.61
N THR A 159 -6.59 8.37 -13.10
CA THR A 159 -7.01 7.87 -14.42
C THR A 159 -7.91 6.62 -14.32
N PRO A 160 -8.98 6.64 -13.50
CA PRO A 160 -9.83 5.47 -13.34
C PRO A 160 -10.55 5.14 -14.66
N GLY A 161 -10.81 3.85 -14.89
CA GLY A 161 -11.54 3.38 -16.07
C GLY A 161 -10.75 3.40 -17.38
N ALA A 162 -9.48 3.82 -17.35
CA ALA A 162 -8.48 3.55 -18.37
C ALA A 162 -7.65 2.35 -17.91
N ARG A 163 -7.52 1.32 -18.76
CA ARG A 163 -6.74 0.12 -18.44
C ARG A 163 -5.25 0.45 -18.36
N ALA A 164 -4.52 -0.25 -17.51
CA ALA A 164 -3.07 -0.24 -17.57
C ALA A 164 -2.61 -1.05 -18.79
N GLY A 165 -1.64 -0.53 -19.55
CA GLY A 165 -1.05 -1.14 -20.72
C GLY A 165 0.37 -1.66 -20.50
N GLY A 166 0.97 -1.41 -19.34
CA GLY A 166 2.31 -1.89 -18.95
C GLY A 166 3.43 -0.89 -19.17
N SER A 167 3.23 0.13 -20.00
CA SER A 167 4.17 1.24 -20.19
C SER A 167 3.67 2.57 -19.62
N ASP A 168 2.40 2.64 -19.24
CA ASP A 168 1.68 3.85 -18.91
C ASP A 168 1.48 4.03 -17.40
N LYS A 169 0.99 3.01 -16.69
CA LYS A 169 0.66 3.07 -15.25
C LYS A 169 0.46 1.69 -14.61
N PHE A 170 0.47 1.68 -13.29
CA PHE A 170 -0.24 0.68 -12.48
C PHE A 170 -0.73 1.31 -11.17
N LEU A 171 -1.72 0.68 -10.53
CA LEU A 171 -2.22 1.03 -9.20
C LEU A 171 -2.44 -0.26 -8.42
N VAL A 172 -2.06 -0.27 -7.15
CA VAL A 172 -2.39 -1.32 -6.18
C VAL A 172 -2.93 -0.66 -4.92
N ASN A 173 -4.22 -0.85 -4.67
CA ASN A 173 -4.82 -0.49 -3.39
C ASN A 173 -4.90 -1.71 -2.49
N PHE A 174 -4.57 -1.60 -1.21
CA PHE A 174 -4.95 -2.59 -0.20
C PHE A 174 -6.15 -2.06 0.57
N GLU A 175 -7.30 -2.72 0.42
CA GLU A 175 -8.61 -2.24 0.90
C GLU A 175 -9.59 -3.38 1.23
N CYS A 176 -10.78 -3.03 1.72
CA CYS A 176 -11.90 -3.96 1.92
C CYS A 176 -12.96 -3.76 0.82
N GLU A 177 -13.54 -4.85 0.33
CA GLU A 177 -14.66 -4.83 -0.61
C GLU A 177 -15.89 -5.51 0.04
N ASN A 178 -17.00 -4.78 0.14
CA ASN A 178 -18.24 -5.27 0.74
C ASN A 178 -19.14 -5.96 -0.31
N SER A 179 -18.62 -7.01 -0.94
CA SER A 179 -19.33 -7.72 -2.01
C SER A 179 -20.51 -8.59 -1.54
N ILE A 180 -20.66 -8.82 -0.23
CA ILE A 180 -21.66 -9.73 0.36
C ILE A 180 -22.57 -9.07 1.41
N GLY A 181 -22.54 -7.73 1.52
CA GLY A 181 -23.37 -6.97 2.48
C GLY A 181 -22.86 -7.00 3.93
N GLN A 182 -21.66 -7.53 4.20
CA GLN A 182 -21.00 -7.49 5.50
C GLN A 182 -19.93 -6.40 5.55
N THR A 183 -20.02 -5.51 6.53
CA THR A 183 -19.08 -4.39 6.66
C THR A 183 -17.89 -4.75 7.57
N PRO A 184 -16.67 -4.24 7.28
CA PRO A 184 -16.32 -3.40 6.13
C PRO A 184 -16.12 -4.17 4.82
N GLY A 185 -16.14 -5.50 4.86
CA GLY A 185 -15.97 -6.38 3.71
C GLY A 185 -14.66 -7.16 3.76
N TYR A 186 -14.45 -8.06 2.81
CA TYR A 186 -13.22 -8.84 2.76
C TYR A 186 -12.04 -8.01 2.27
N LEU A 187 -10.89 -8.19 2.92
CA LEU A 187 -9.62 -7.65 2.49
C LEU A 187 -9.25 -8.20 1.12
N ASN A 188 -8.75 -7.29 0.27
CA ASN A 188 -8.27 -7.58 -1.07
C ASN A 188 -7.22 -6.55 -1.47
N VAL A 189 -6.58 -6.79 -2.61
CA VAL A 189 -5.94 -5.71 -3.36
C VAL A 189 -6.72 -5.39 -4.63
N TYR A 190 -7.01 -4.11 -4.86
CA TYR A 190 -7.61 -3.62 -6.10
C TYR A 190 -6.52 -3.08 -7.02
N VAL A 191 -6.42 -3.66 -8.22
CA VAL A 191 -5.22 -3.58 -9.06
C VAL A 191 -5.54 -3.14 -10.49
N TYR A 192 -4.95 -2.04 -10.94
CA TYR A 192 -4.80 -1.73 -12.37
C TYR A 192 -3.48 -2.31 -12.87
N TRP A 193 -3.55 -3.24 -13.81
CA TRP A 193 -2.41 -3.94 -14.38
C TRP A 193 -2.70 -4.41 -15.82
N PRO A 194 -1.67 -4.68 -16.64
CA PRO A 194 -1.79 -5.05 -18.07
C PRO A 194 -2.82 -6.14 -18.41
N GLU A 195 -3.00 -7.10 -17.52
CA GLU A 195 -3.88 -8.25 -17.78
C GLU A 195 -5.27 -8.09 -17.12
N GLN A 196 -5.61 -6.90 -16.60
CA GLN A 196 -6.88 -6.65 -15.91
C GLN A 196 -8.10 -7.05 -16.76
N GLY A 197 -9.13 -7.61 -16.14
CA GLY A 197 -10.24 -8.24 -16.86
C GLY A 197 -11.23 -7.24 -17.46
N ASP A 198 -11.27 -6.04 -16.91
CA ASP A 198 -12.23 -4.99 -17.28
C ASP A 198 -11.51 -3.64 -17.48
N ARG A 199 -12.26 -2.59 -17.83
CA ARG A 199 -11.75 -1.21 -17.81
C ARG A 199 -11.45 -0.71 -16.39
N TRP A 200 -12.10 -1.30 -15.39
CA TRP A 200 -11.79 -1.12 -13.97
C TRP A 200 -10.71 -2.11 -13.52
N GLY A 201 -10.10 -1.84 -12.36
CA GLY A 201 -9.09 -2.72 -11.79
C GLY A 201 -9.71 -4.06 -11.36
N ASP A 202 -8.85 -5.04 -11.15
CA ASP A 202 -9.25 -6.32 -10.59
C ASP A 202 -9.11 -6.33 -9.06
N HIS A 203 -9.99 -7.04 -8.36
CA HIS A 203 -9.80 -7.37 -6.95
C HIS A 203 -9.14 -8.73 -6.81
N PHE A 204 -8.00 -8.82 -6.14
CA PHE A 204 -7.37 -10.07 -5.74
C PHE A 204 -7.64 -10.34 -4.27
N PHE A 205 -8.36 -11.42 -3.97
CA PHE A 205 -8.63 -11.85 -2.61
C PHE A 205 -7.62 -12.91 -2.16
N PRO A 206 -7.30 -12.98 -0.85
CA PRO A 206 -6.46 -14.04 -0.25
C PRO A 206 -6.76 -15.46 -0.73
N SER A 207 -8.03 -15.79 -0.95
CA SER A 207 -8.48 -17.09 -1.45
C SER A 207 -8.02 -17.43 -2.86
N GLY A 208 -7.45 -16.45 -3.58
CA GLY A 208 -7.09 -16.54 -4.98
C GLY A 208 -8.22 -16.14 -5.91
N LYS A 209 -9.42 -15.82 -5.38
CA LYS A 209 -10.52 -15.27 -6.17
C LYS A 209 -10.07 -13.94 -6.80
N VAL A 210 -10.20 -13.83 -8.12
CA VAL A 210 -10.08 -12.54 -8.82
C VAL A 210 -11.44 -12.09 -9.32
N LEU A 211 -11.79 -10.83 -9.07
CA LEU A 211 -12.97 -10.20 -9.68
C LEU A 211 -12.55 -9.05 -10.59
N PRO A 212 -13.26 -8.79 -11.70
CA PRO A 212 -14.31 -9.64 -12.26
C PRO A 212 -13.74 -10.93 -12.88
N PHE A 213 -14.60 -11.93 -13.10
CA PHE A 213 -14.30 -13.20 -13.80
C PHE A 213 -13.54 -14.29 -13.01
N SER A 214 -13.95 -14.53 -11.76
CA SER A 214 -13.32 -15.53 -10.88
C SER A 214 -13.25 -16.95 -11.44
N ARG A 215 -14.12 -17.35 -12.37
CA ARG A 215 -14.10 -18.71 -12.95
C ARG A 215 -12.92 -18.97 -13.87
N VAL A 216 -12.38 -17.93 -14.51
CA VAL A 216 -11.32 -18.05 -15.52
C VAL A 216 -10.01 -17.40 -15.07
N ARG A 217 -10.07 -16.52 -14.06
CA ARG A 217 -8.94 -15.78 -13.52
C ARG A 217 -8.97 -15.98 -12.01
N SER A 218 -8.44 -17.06 -11.49
CA SER A 218 -8.29 -17.25 -10.04
C SER A 218 -7.13 -18.21 -9.73
N GLY A 219 -6.58 -18.05 -8.54
CA GLY A 219 -5.57 -18.93 -7.97
C GLY A 219 -4.37 -19.10 -8.91
N ALA A 220 -3.95 -20.35 -9.10
CA ALA A 220 -2.77 -20.66 -9.91
C ALA A 220 -2.88 -20.25 -11.39
N ALA A 221 -4.10 -20.12 -11.93
CA ALA A 221 -4.28 -19.65 -13.31
C ALA A 221 -3.82 -18.18 -13.49
N THR A 222 -3.93 -17.37 -12.43
CA THR A 222 -3.49 -15.96 -12.44
C THR A 222 -2.10 -15.81 -11.84
N PHE A 223 -1.89 -16.41 -10.67
CA PHE A 223 -0.72 -16.19 -9.80
C PHE A 223 0.34 -17.31 -9.93
N GLY A 224 0.15 -18.25 -10.86
CA GLY A 224 1.10 -19.34 -11.12
C GLY A 224 1.07 -20.48 -10.11
N LYS A 225 1.81 -21.55 -10.43
CA LYS A 225 1.80 -22.83 -9.70
C LYS A 225 2.23 -22.75 -8.22
N HIS A 226 2.92 -21.69 -7.83
CA HIS A 226 3.42 -21.50 -6.46
C HIS A 226 2.47 -20.69 -5.59
N PHE A 227 1.33 -20.24 -6.12
CA PHE A 227 0.31 -19.56 -5.35
C PHE A 227 -0.28 -20.48 -4.28
N VAL A 228 -0.40 -19.96 -3.06
CA VAL A 228 -1.03 -20.66 -1.93
C VAL A 228 -2.26 -19.86 -1.50
N PRO A 229 -3.48 -20.42 -1.63
CA PRO A 229 -4.69 -19.74 -1.19
C PRO A 229 -4.70 -19.57 0.32
N ARG A 230 -5.19 -18.42 0.78
CA ARG A 230 -5.39 -18.09 2.19
C ARG A 230 -6.84 -17.72 2.43
N ARG A 231 -7.29 -17.76 3.67
CA ARG A 231 -8.69 -17.46 4.00
C ARG A 231 -8.97 -15.97 3.81
N ASP A 232 -10.07 -15.65 3.12
CA ASP A 232 -10.58 -14.28 3.06
C ASP A 232 -10.99 -13.80 4.46
N PHE A 233 -10.60 -12.57 4.79
CA PHE A 233 -10.73 -12.01 6.13
C PHE A 233 -11.36 -10.63 6.09
N SER A 234 -12.26 -10.35 7.04
CA SER A 234 -12.86 -9.03 7.25
C SER A 234 -12.36 -8.47 8.59
N PRO A 235 -11.77 -7.27 8.62
CA PRO A 235 -11.26 -6.68 9.86
C PRO A 235 -12.39 -6.27 10.80
N THR A 236 -12.10 -6.25 12.09
CA THR A 236 -13.09 -5.92 13.11
C THR A 236 -13.29 -4.41 13.19
N LEU A 237 -14.54 -3.95 13.12
CA LEU A 237 -14.87 -2.54 13.29
C LEU A 237 -14.51 -2.06 14.71
N GLY A 238 -14.07 -0.80 14.84
CA GLY A 238 -13.67 -0.21 16.11
C GLY A 238 -12.37 -0.75 16.70
N ARG A 239 -11.65 -1.64 15.99
CA ARG A 239 -10.33 -2.16 16.39
C ARG A 239 -9.24 -1.58 15.48
N TRP A 240 -8.12 -1.19 16.07
CA TRP A 240 -6.89 -0.91 15.33
C TRP A 240 -6.28 -2.21 14.80
N HIS A 241 -5.86 -2.20 13.54
CA HIS A 241 -5.06 -3.25 12.95
C HIS A 241 -3.82 -2.63 12.28
N CYS A 242 -2.70 -3.35 12.31
CA CYS A 242 -1.53 -3.05 11.49
C CYS A 242 -1.75 -3.63 10.10
N TYR A 243 -1.90 -2.77 9.10
CA TYR A 243 -1.96 -3.15 7.70
C TYR A 243 -0.58 -2.96 7.08
N GLU A 244 -0.09 -3.95 6.36
CA GLU A 244 1.12 -3.80 5.56
C GLU A 244 0.97 -4.52 4.23
N TYR A 245 1.58 -4.00 3.17
CA TYR A 245 1.65 -4.68 1.89
C TYR A 245 2.88 -4.26 1.11
N MET A 246 3.35 -5.18 0.28
CA MET A 246 4.46 -5.02 -0.63
C MET A 246 3.93 -4.97 -2.05
N VAL A 247 4.45 -4.02 -2.83
CA VAL A 247 4.36 -4.06 -4.30
C VAL A 247 5.77 -4.15 -4.86
N ARG A 248 6.06 -5.26 -5.53
CA ARG A 248 7.31 -5.49 -6.29
C ARG A 248 6.98 -5.48 -7.77
N ALA A 249 7.43 -4.45 -8.47
CA ALA A 249 7.36 -4.39 -9.92
C ALA A 249 8.22 -5.50 -10.54
N ASN A 250 7.75 -6.03 -11.66
CA ASN A 250 8.43 -7.08 -12.39
C ASN A 250 9.61 -6.56 -13.21
N THR A 251 10.51 -7.43 -13.62
CA THR A 251 11.41 -7.20 -14.75
C THR A 251 10.55 -6.93 -15.99
N PRO A 252 10.79 -5.87 -16.78
CA PRO A 252 9.95 -5.50 -17.91
C PRO A 252 9.54 -6.68 -18.80
N GLY A 253 8.23 -6.89 -18.98
CA GLY A 253 7.67 -7.94 -19.82
C GLY A 253 7.66 -9.34 -19.20
N ILE A 254 8.36 -9.56 -18.08
CA ILE A 254 8.44 -10.87 -17.39
C ILE A 254 7.40 -10.92 -16.26
N ARG A 255 6.80 -12.10 -16.01
CA ARG A 255 5.86 -12.30 -14.89
C ARG A 255 6.59 -12.70 -13.60
N ASP A 256 7.46 -11.84 -13.09
CA ASP A 256 8.21 -12.04 -11.84
C ASP A 256 7.89 -10.98 -10.76
N GLY A 257 6.86 -10.16 -10.99
CA GLY A 257 6.33 -9.22 -10.02
C GLY A 257 5.53 -9.93 -8.93
N ARG A 258 5.34 -9.23 -7.81
CA ARG A 258 4.68 -9.81 -6.62
C ARG A 258 3.96 -8.74 -5.81
N ILE A 259 2.77 -9.07 -5.33
CA ILE A 259 2.05 -8.28 -4.33
C ILE A 259 1.82 -9.18 -3.12
N ALA A 260 2.12 -8.70 -1.92
CA ALA A 260 1.89 -9.44 -0.69
C ALA A 260 1.23 -8.56 0.37
N MET A 261 0.42 -9.15 1.24
CA MET A 261 -0.41 -8.45 2.22
C MET A 261 -0.26 -9.08 3.59
N TRP A 262 -0.09 -8.24 4.60
CA TRP A 262 -0.05 -8.61 6.00
C TRP A 262 -1.11 -7.85 6.80
N LEU A 263 -1.64 -8.52 7.82
CA LEU A 263 -2.48 -7.91 8.83
C LEU A 263 -1.98 -8.36 10.20
N ASP A 264 -1.72 -7.40 11.09
CA ASP A 264 -1.17 -7.65 12.42
C ASP A 264 0.09 -8.55 12.38
N GLY A 265 0.95 -8.29 11.39
CA GLY A 265 2.20 -9.04 11.16
C GLY A 265 2.04 -10.40 10.46
N LYS A 266 0.82 -10.91 10.29
CA LYS A 266 0.58 -12.20 9.61
C LYS A 266 0.38 -12.01 8.11
N LEU A 267 1.05 -12.80 7.29
CA LEU A 267 0.89 -12.86 5.83
C LEU A 267 -0.49 -13.43 5.49
N ILE A 268 -1.40 -12.56 5.07
CA ILE A 268 -2.78 -12.92 4.70
C ILE A 268 -2.95 -13.08 3.19
N GLY A 269 -2.04 -12.58 2.36
CA GLY A 269 -2.11 -12.72 0.91
C GLY A 269 -0.72 -12.67 0.26
N ASP A 270 -0.51 -13.48 -0.77
CA ASP A 270 0.73 -13.52 -1.54
C ASP A 270 0.41 -13.86 -2.99
N PHE A 271 0.56 -12.87 -3.86
CA PHE A 271 0.20 -12.89 -5.28
C PHE A 271 1.47 -12.74 -6.13
N PRO A 272 2.17 -13.85 -6.41
CA PRO A 272 3.34 -13.88 -7.29
C PRO A 272 2.92 -13.91 -8.77
N ASN A 273 3.91 -14.00 -9.65
CA ASN A 273 3.73 -14.22 -11.09
C ASN A 273 2.95 -13.08 -11.77
N LEU A 274 3.20 -11.84 -11.36
CA LEU A 274 2.53 -10.66 -11.91
C LEU A 274 3.42 -9.95 -12.93
N ARG A 275 2.80 -9.39 -13.97
CA ARG A 275 3.42 -8.42 -14.89
C ARG A 275 2.70 -7.09 -14.71
N LEU A 276 3.29 -6.19 -13.93
CA LEU A 276 2.82 -4.83 -13.68
C LEU A 276 3.34 -3.83 -14.72
N ARG A 277 4.47 -4.13 -15.38
CA ARG A 277 5.14 -3.24 -16.35
C ARG A 277 5.87 -3.95 -17.49
N ASP A 278 6.09 -3.20 -18.56
CA ASP A 278 6.83 -3.58 -19.78
C ASP A 278 8.01 -2.66 -20.07
N VAL A 279 8.23 -1.62 -19.26
CA VAL A 279 9.34 -0.67 -19.41
C VAL A 279 9.99 -0.34 -18.07
N ASN A 280 11.31 -0.18 -18.06
CA ASN A 280 12.08 0.16 -16.86
C ASN A 280 11.75 1.55 -16.28
N SER A 281 11.19 2.44 -17.09
CA SER A 281 10.84 3.81 -16.68
C SER A 281 9.53 3.88 -15.90
N LEU A 282 8.73 2.81 -15.89
CA LEU A 282 7.51 2.72 -15.09
C LEU A 282 7.87 2.16 -13.71
N LYS A 283 8.11 3.07 -12.77
CA LYS A 283 8.50 2.79 -11.37
C LYS A 283 7.51 3.43 -10.40
N ILE A 284 7.43 2.87 -9.20
CA ILE A 284 6.58 3.37 -8.12
C ILE A 284 6.97 4.81 -7.81
N ASP A 285 6.03 5.74 -8.00
CA ASP A 285 6.25 7.19 -7.86
C ASP A 285 5.36 7.82 -6.78
N ARG A 286 4.42 7.06 -6.23
CA ARG A 286 3.46 7.58 -5.27
C ARG A 286 2.91 6.48 -4.38
N PHE A 287 2.69 6.85 -3.12
CA PHE A 287 1.83 6.10 -2.21
C PHE A 287 0.90 7.05 -1.42
N GLY A 288 -0.12 6.52 -0.79
CA GLY A 288 -1.00 7.31 0.08
C GLY A 288 -2.02 6.49 0.84
N ILE A 289 -2.73 7.16 1.74
CA ILE A 289 -3.82 6.61 2.53
C ILE A 289 -5.05 7.51 2.37
N GLY A 290 -6.24 6.92 2.42
CA GLY A 290 -7.45 7.72 2.42
C GLY A 290 -8.72 6.94 2.16
N LEU A 291 -9.79 7.69 1.94
CA LEU A 291 -11.12 7.17 1.77
C LEU A 291 -11.76 7.75 0.51
N TYR A 292 -12.21 6.89 -0.38
CA TYR A 292 -13.18 7.21 -1.41
C TYR A 292 -14.47 6.44 -1.19
N ILE A 293 -15.61 7.14 -1.30
CA ILE A 293 -16.95 6.53 -1.32
C ILE A 293 -17.73 7.18 -2.45
N ALA A 294 -18.22 6.37 -3.40
CA ALA A 294 -18.98 6.84 -4.54
C ALA A 294 -20.35 7.43 -4.13
N LYS A 295 -21.02 6.78 -3.18
CA LYS A 295 -22.28 7.22 -2.58
C LYS A 295 -22.46 6.52 -1.24
N ASN A 296 -23.02 7.23 -0.28
CA ASN A 296 -23.44 6.64 0.99
C ASN A 296 -24.48 7.55 1.64
N THR A 297 -25.74 7.13 1.59
CA THR A 297 -26.89 7.92 2.06
C THR A 297 -27.28 7.59 3.49
N GLU A 298 -26.75 6.50 4.06
CA GLU A 298 -27.25 5.93 5.30
C GLU A 298 -26.49 6.46 6.52
N HIS A 299 -25.16 6.50 6.48
CA HIS A 299 -24.32 6.82 7.64
C HIS A 299 -23.25 7.87 7.33
N THR A 300 -22.70 8.54 8.34
CA THR A 300 -21.41 9.22 8.16
C THR A 300 -20.34 8.18 8.42
N ASN A 301 -19.40 8.00 7.50
CA ASN A 301 -18.33 7.01 7.63
C ASN A 301 -17.03 7.66 8.06
N ARG A 302 -16.39 7.07 9.06
CA ARG A 302 -15.14 7.54 9.64
C ARG A 302 -14.11 6.42 9.69
N LYS A 303 -12.85 6.78 9.54
CA LYS A 303 -11.73 5.90 9.84
C LYS A 303 -10.52 6.71 10.29
N TRP A 304 -9.72 6.07 11.12
CA TRP A 304 -8.49 6.63 11.67
C TRP A 304 -7.29 5.95 11.02
N HIS A 305 -6.23 6.72 10.86
CA HIS A 305 -4.95 6.31 10.33
C HIS A 305 -3.84 6.76 11.26
N ASP A 306 -2.87 5.88 11.49
CA ASP A 306 -1.73 6.17 12.34
C ASP A 306 -0.48 5.41 11.89
N ASN A 307 0.70 5.81 12.38
CA ASN A 307 1.99 5.14 12.24
C ASN A 307 2.25 4.60 10.83
N VAL A 308 2.23 5.52 9.87
CA VAL A 308 2.45 5.26 8.45
C VAL A 308 3.94 5.21 8.16
N VAL A 309 4.42 4.10 7.63
CA VAL A 309 5.82 3.89 7.26
C VAL A 309 5.88 3.35 5.84
N ALA A 310 6.70 3.96 4.98
CA ALA A 310 7.01 3.43 3.66
C ALA A 310 8.49 3.07 3.57
N ALA A 311 8.82 1.88 3.10
CA ALA A 311 10.18 1.36 3.10
C ALA A 311 10.47 0.44 1.90
N THR A 312 11.74 0.17 1.66
CA THR A 312 12.21 -0.78 0.62
C THR A 312 12.33 -2.22 1.12
N SER A 313 12.02 -2.47 2.40
CA SER A 313 12.05 -3.78 3.05
C SER A 313 10.88 -3.94 4.02
N TYR A 314 10.59 -5.17 4.43
CA TYR A 314 9.49 -5.48 5.36
C TYR A 314 9.62 -4.68 6.66
N ILE A 315 8.53 -4.01 7.04
CA ILE A 315 8.49 -3.10 8.19
C ILE A 315 8.09 -3.89 9.43
N GLY A 316 7.03 -4.70 9.33
CA GLY A 316 6.44 -5.41 10.46
C GLY A 316 5.56 -4.52 11.34
N PRO A 317 4.78 -5.14 12.25
CA PRO A 317 4.07 -4.39 13.28
C PRO A 317 5.06 -3.70 14.22
N MET A 318 4.64 -2.58 14.78
CA MET A 318 5.35 -1.86 15.82
C MET A 318 5.69 -2.82 16.97
N SER A 319 6.98 -2.88 17.31
CA SER A 319 7.43 -3.60 18.50
C SER A 319 7.20 -2.74 19.73
N THR A 320 6.78 -3.37 20.83
CA THR A 320 6.68 -2.67 22.13
C THR A 320 8.00 -2.77 22.88
N ALA A 321 8.38 -1.71 23.58
CA ALA A 321 9.50 -1.79 24.52
C ALA A 321 9.19 -2.88 25.57
N LYS A 322 10.08 -3.86 25.71
CA LYS A 322 10.03 -4.86 26.78
C LYS A 322 10.43 -4.27 28.12
#